data_AF-A0A1H9PXV9-F1
#
_entry.id   AF-A0A1H9PXV9-F1
#
_cell.length_a   1.000
_cell.length_b   1.000
_cell.length_c   1.000
_cell.angle_alpha   90.00
_cell.angle_beta   90.00
_cell.angle_gamma   90.00
#
_symmetry.space_group_name_H-M   'P 1'
#
loop_
_entity.id
_entity.type
_entity.pdbx_description
1 polymer ?
#
loop_
_entity_poly.entity_id
_entity_poly.type
_entity_poly.pdbx_seq_one_letter_code
_entity_poly.pdbx_strand_id
1 'polypeptide(L)'
;MKQARLHFYAELNDFLAPTERNKAVTHCFNHKASIKDVIESYNVPHTEIDLIIVNGVSVDFNYYVQHGDDIHAYPAYASAPSIGHIPLVHLAPQITDNPGFVVDVNLGRLARYLRLLGFDCLYRNHFADAAIAEISSISRRIVLTRDRKLLQRKIIRYGYFVRAEAPKIQVKEVLAKFNLHPWLRPLTRCTYCNGKLIQTEKHSISHRLKPLTKKYYDKFLICPDCSQIYWQGSHDMRVKQLIQEFSINHPAAL
;
A
#
# COMPACT_ATOMS: atom_id res chain seq x y z
N MET A 1 35.99 16.70 -0.75
CA MET A 1 34.75 15.96 -0.44
C MET A 1 33.58 16.76 -0.97
N LYS A 2 32.75 16.20 -1.85
CA LYS A 2 31.57 16.91 -2.36
C LYS A 2 30.45 16.80 -1.33
N GLN A 3 29.57 17.80 -1.32
CA GLN A 3 28.44 17.89 -0.39
C GLN A 3 27.18 18.33 -1.13
N ALA A 4 26.04 17.83 -0.69
CA ALA A 4 24.70 18.26 -1.08
C ALA A 4 23.82 18.36 0.18
N ARG A 5 22.78 19.20 0.13
CA ARG A 5 21.78 19.36 1.19
C ARG A 5 20.50 18.62 0.79
N LEU A 6 19.91 17.88 1.72
CA LEU A 6 18.65 17.17 1.51
C LEU A 6 17.59 17.63 2.50
N HIS A 7 16.38 17.80 2.01
CA HIS A 7 15.18 18.08 2.78
C HIS A 7 14.12 17.01 2.47
N PHE A 8 13.60 16.39 3.52
CA PHE A 8 12.52 15.42 3.43
C PHE A 8 11.26 16.02 4.04
N TYR A 9 10.14 15.91 3.32
CA TYR A 9 8.89 16.55 3.73
C TYR A 9 7.85 15.54 4.22
N ALA A 10 6.96 16.02 5.08
CA ALA A 10 5.80 15.29 5.59
C ALA A 10 6.17 13.88 6.09
N GLU A 11 5.43 12.86 5.66
CA GLU A 11 5.57 11.48 6.12
C GLU A 11 6.88 10.78 5.70
N LEU A 12 7.75 11.44 4.91
CA LEU A 12 9.09 10.94 4.64
C LEU A 12 10.00 11.06 5.87
N ASN A 13 9.72 11.98 6.79
CA ASN A 13 10.49 12.15 8.02
C ASN A 13 10.39 10.94 8.96
N ASP A 14 9.38 10.09 8.79
CA ASP A 14 9.22 8.84 9.56
C ASP A 14 10.37 7.85 9.29
N PHE A 15 11.03 7.97 8.14
CA PHE A 15 12.13 7.09 7.75
C PHE A 15 13.48 7.51 8.35
N LEU A 16 13.66 8.80 8.61
CA LEU A 16 14.92 9.39 9.05
C LEU A 16 15.23 9.09 10.52
N ALA A 17 16.52 9.11 10.87
CA ALA A 17 16.96 9.06 12.25
C ALA A 17 16.37 10.24 13.04
N PRO A 18 16.01 10.08 14.33
CA PRO A 18 15.36 11.14 15.10
C PRO A 18 16.07 12.49 15.07
N THR A 19 17.41 12.48 15.03
CA THR A 19 18.26 13.67 14.97
C THR A 19 18.22 14.38 13.62
N GLU A 20 17.71 13.76 12.56
CA GLU A 20 17.74 14.25 11.17
C GLU A 20 16.37 14.72 10.68
N ARG A 21 15.29 14.44 11.43
CA ARG A 21 13.91 14.77 11.05
C ARG A 21 13.67 16.28 11.01
N ASN A 22 12.81 16.70 10.09
CA ASN A 22 12.27 18.06 9.96
C ASN A 22 13.36 19.14 9.80
N LYS A 23 14.52 18.80 9.23
CA LYS A 23 15.59 19.75 8.95
C LYS A 23 16.41 19.32 7.74
N ALA A 24 17.23 20.25 7.25
CA ALA A 24 18.19 19.97 6.20
C ALA A 24 19.29 19.03 6.71
N VAL A 25 19.62 18.00 5.93
CA VAL A 25 20.74 17.08 6.20
C VAL A 25 21.83 17.30 5.16
N THR A 26 23.08 17.37 5.60
CA THR A 26 24.23 17.46 4.69
C THR A 26 24.72 16.07 4.34
N HIS A 27 24.64 15.70 3.07
CA HIS A 27 25.17 14.44 2.54
C HIS A 27 26.54 14.67 1.93
N CYS A 28 27.54 13.94 2.42
CA CYS A 28 28.91 13.98 1.91
C CYS A 28 29.17 12.78 1.00
N PHE A 29 29.71 13.03 -0.19
CA PHE A 29 29.97 11.98 -1.18
C PHE A 29 31.27 12.24 -1.97
N ASN A 30 31.89 11.14 -2.40
CA ASN A 30 33.18 11.16 -3.12
C ASN A 30 33.12 10.48 -4.49
N HIS A 31 32.01 9.81 -4.81
CA HIS A 31 31.78 9.12 -6.09
C HIS A 31 30.46 9.58 -6.69
N LYS A 32 30.25 9.30 -7.97
CA LYS A 32 29.00 9.59 -8.68
C LYS A 32 27.90 8.69 -8.12
N ALA A 33 26.84 9.28 -7.56
CA ALA A 33 25.69 8.56 -7.01
C ALA A 33 24.40 9.10 -7.63
N SER A 34 23.45 8.21 -7.91
CA SER A 34 22.11 8.64 -8.32
C SER A 34 21.38 9.22 -7.11
N ILE A 35 20.45 10.14 -7.36
CA ILE A 35 19.63 10.74 -6.31
C ILE A 35 18.79 9.69 -5.59
N LYS A 36 18.40 8.61 -6.29
CA LYS A 36 17.76 7.44 -5.70
C LYS A 36 18.64 6.79 -4.64
N ASP A 37 19.89 6.46 -4.99
CA ASP A 37 20.81 5.78 -4.06
C ASP A 37 21.11 6.67 -2.85
N VAL A 38 21.27 7.98 -3.06
CA VAL A 38 21.47 8.95 -1.97
C VAL A 38 20.26 9.01 -1.05
N ILE A 39 19.05 9.12 -1.58
CA ILE A 39 17.82 9.16 -0.77
C ILE A 39 17.61 7.84 -0.01
N GLU A 40 17.80 6.70 -0.67
CA GLU A 40 17.65 5.38 -0.02
C GLU A 40 18.68 5.13 1.08
N SER A 41 19.85 5.80 1.03
CA SER A 41 20.84 5.77 2.12
C SER A 41 20.30 6.36 3.44
N TYR A 42 19.28 7.22 3.37
CA TYR A 42 18.54 7.75 4.53
C TYR A 42 17.34 6.88 4.92
N ASN A 43 17.27 5.64 4.41
CA ASN A 43 16.18 4.67 4.63
C ASN A 43 14.82 5.08 4.08
N VAL A 44 14.76 6.11 3.24
CA VAL A 44 13.53 6.54 2.56
C VAL A 44 13.37 5.68 1.30
N PRO A 45 12.34 4.83 1.18
CA PRO A 45 12.12 4.04 -0.02
C PRO A 45 11.71 4.93 -1.19
N HIS A 46 12.26 4.69 -2.38
CA HIS A 46 11.88 5.44 -3.58
C HIS A 46 10.37 5.35 -3.91
N THR A 47 9.70 4.27 -3.51
CA THR A 47 8.25 4.11 -3.70
C THR A 47 7.39 5.07 -2.88
N GLU A 48 7.95 5.69 -1.84
CA GLU A 48 7.25 6.69 -1.01
C GLU A 48 7.36 8.11 -1.56
N ILE A 49 8.20 8.31 -2.60
CA ILE A 49 8.53 9.63 -3.14
C ILE A 49 7.74 9.86 -4.42
N ASP A 50 7.15 11.03 -4.52
CA ASP A 50 6.45 11.47 -5.72
C ASP A 50 7.17 12.60 -6.43
N LEU A 51 7.80 13.52 -5.71
CA LEU A 51 8.45 14.66 -6.33
C LEU A 51 9.86 14.84 -5.77
N ILE A 52 10.80 15.07 -6.66
CA ILE A 52 12.17 15.48 -6.31
C ILE A 52 12.44 16.80 -7.02
N ILE A 53 12.85 17.80 -6.25
CA ILE A 53 13.25 19.12 -6.74
C ILE A 53 14.70 19.35 -6.37
N VAL A 54 15.53 19.63 -7.37
CA VAL A 54 16.95 19.97 -7.19
C VAL A 54 17.17 21.38 -7.69
N ASN A 55 17.59 22.28 -6.80
CA ASN A 55 17.85 23.69 -7.13
C ASN A 55 16.67 24.37 -7.88
N GLY A 56 15.43 24.03 -7.50
CA GLY A 56 14.20 24.55 -8.11
C GLY A 56 13.74 23.80 -9.38
N VAL A 57 14.43 22.77 -9.84
CA VAL A 57 14.07 21.98 -11.02
C VAL A 57 13.56 20.61 -10.62
N SER A 58 12.43 20.18 -11.17
CA SER A 58 11.89 18.82 -10.95
C SER A 58 12.70 17.78 -11.74
N VAL A 59 13.12 16.69 -11.09
CA VAL A 59 13.98 15.64 -11.66
C VAL A 59 13.46 14.24 -11.35
N ASP A 60 13.99 13.23 -12.06
CA ASP A 60 13.72 11.82 -11.80
C ASP A 60 14.80 11.15 -10.93
N PHE A 61 14.59 9.86 -10.64
CA PHE A 61 15.53 9.03 -9.86
C PHE A 61 16.91 8.81 -10.52
N ASN A 62 17.06 9.10 -11.81
CA ASN A 62 18.31 8.92 -12.55
C ASN A 62 19.23 10.15 -12.47
N TYR A 63 18.77 11.24 -11.87
CA TYR A 63 19.59 12.42 -11.63
C TYR A 63 20.84 12.07 -10.83
N TYR A 64 22.00 12.56 -11.26
CA TYR A 64 23.27 12.37 -10.55
C TYR A 64 23.59 13.57 -9.68
N VAL A 65 23.71 13.33 -8.37
CA VAL A 65 23.93 14.39 -7.37
C VAL A 65 25.26 15.11 -7.62
N GLN A 66 25.20 16.44 -7.66
CA GLN A 66 26.31 17.36 -7.83
C GLN A 66 26.68 18.06 -6.52
N HIS A 67 27.89 18.63 -6.49
CA HIS A 67 28.31 19.41 -5.33
C HIS A 67 27.49 20.71 -5.27
N GLY A 68 26.92 21.00 -4.09
CA GLY A 68 26.15 22.20 -3.83
C GLY A 68 24.64 22.04 -4.07
N ASP A 69 24.18 20.87 -4.50
CA ASP A 69 22.75 20.64 -4.72
C ASP A 69 21.94 20.85 -3.43
N ASP A 70 20.83 21.58 -3.56
CA ASP A 70 19.75 21.63 -2.57
C ASP A 70 18.60 20.76 -3.09
N ILE A 71 18.44 19.59 -2.46
CA ILE A 71 17.55 18.51 -2.87
C ILE A 71 16.35 18.48 -1.93
N HIS A 72 15.15 18.51 -2.51
CA HIS A 72 13.88 18.45 -1.78
C HIS A 72 13.08 17.24 -2.27
N ALA A 73 12.77 16.31 -1.36
CA ALA A 73 12.00 15.12 -1.65
C ALA A 73 10.62 15.19 -0.97
N TYR A 74 9.56 15.02 -1.77
CA TYR A 74 8.17 15.09 -1.33
C TYR A 74 7.45 13.77 -1.57
N PRO A 75 6.57 13.35 -0.65
CA PRO A 75 5.64 12.25 -0.88
C PRO A 75 4.44 12.70 -1.71
N ALA A 76 3.68 11.74 -2.26
CA ALA A 76 2.57 11.97 -3.21
C ALA A 76 1.42 12.87 -2.72
N TYR A 77 1.29 13.09 -1.41
CA TYR A 77 0.16 13.83 -0.82
C TYR A 77 0.63 15.08 -0.06
N ALA A 78 1.93 15.36 -0.06
CA ALA A 78 2.39 16.66 0.42
C ALA A 78 1.93 17.73 -0.57
N SER A 79 1.51 18.89 -0.06
CA SER A 79 1.27 20.07 -0.87
C SER A 79 2.52 20.32 -1.71
N ALA A 80 2.46 20.02 -3.01
CA ALA A 80 3.54 20.30 -3.91
C ALA A 80 3.84 21.81 -3.79
N PRO A 81 5.10 22.21 -3.60
CA PRO A 81 5.42 23.62 -3.53
C PRO A 81 4.90 24.29 -4.81
N SER A 82 4.26 25.45 -4.67
CA SER A 82 3.81 26.28 -5.80
C SER A 82 5.03 26.87 -6.51
N ILE A 83 5.81 26.04 -7.19
CA ILE A 83 7.02 26.47 -7.91
C ILE A 83 6.63 26.86 -9.33
N GLY A 84 5.90 27.98 -9.46
CA GLY A 84 5.58 28.60 -10.74
C GLY A 84 5.00 27.67 -11.81
N HIS A 85 5.25 27.98 -13.09
CA HIS A 85 4.83 27.19 -14.26
C HIS A 85 5.79 26.02 -14.59
N ILE A 86 6.54 25.50 -13.62
CA ILE A 86 7.51 24.43 -13.89
C ILE A 86 6.76 23.10 -14.06
N PRO A 87 6.99 22.35 -15.16
CA PRO A 87 6.40 21.02 -15.30
C PRO A 87 6.97 20.08 -14.23
N LEU A 88 6.07 19.52 -13.41
CA LEU A 88 6.42 18.59 -12.34
C LEU A 88 6.52 17.16 -12.87
N VAL A 89 7.63 16.48 -12.56
CA VAL A 89 7.83 15.05 -12.86
C VAL A 89 7.34 14.24 -11.67
N HIS A 90 6.10 13.76 -11.74
CA HIS A 90 5.53 12.85 -10.73
C HIS A 90 6.14 11.45 -10.88
N LEU A 91 6.74 10.98 -9.80
CA LEU A 91 7.44 9.70 -9.68
C LEU A 91 6.54 8.61 -9.11
N ALA A 92 5.54 8.99 -8.30
CA ALA A 92 4.58 8.04 -7.79
C ALA A 92 3.69 7.58 -8.96
N PRO A 93 3.53 6.28 -9.16
CA PRO A 93 2.68 5.80 -10.24
C PRO A 93 1.22 6.21 -10.02
N GLN A 94 0.57 6.68 -11.09
CA GLN A 94 -0.88 6.91 -11.04
C GLN A 94 -1.64 5.58 -10.99
N ILE A 95 -2.62 5.50 -10.09
CA ILE A 95 -3.55 4.37 -9.98
C ILE A 95 -4.80 4.73 -10.80
N THR A 96 -4.89 4.18 -12.01
CA THR A 96 -5.97 4.52 -12.97
C THR A 96 -7.17 3.58 -12.90
N ASP A 97 -7.01 2.42 -12.25
CA ASP A 97 -7.98 1.32 -12.23
C ASP A 97 -8.17 0.76 -10.81
N ASN A 98 -9.09 -0.20 -10.64
CA ASN A 98 -9.25 -0.94 -9.39
C ASN A 98 -7.93 -1.65 -9.00
N PRO A 99 -7.23 -1.19 -7.94
CA PRO A 99 -5.87 -1.65 -7.69
C PRO A 99 -5.84 -3.05 -7.09
N GLY A 100 -4.87 -3.84 -7.56
CA GLY A 100 -4.49 -5.10 -6.94
C GLY A 100 -3.35 -4.90 -5.94
N PHE A 101 -3.37 -5.67 -4.86
CA PHE A 101 -2.36 -5.63 -3.81
C PHE A 101 -1.58 -6.95 -3.73
N VAL A 102 -0.33 -6.84 -3.28
CA VAL A 102 0.44 -7.94 -2.71
C VAL A 102 0.91 -7.50 -1.33
N VAL A 103 0.61 -8.30 -0.32
CA VAL A 103 0.79 -7.93 1.09
C VAL A 103 1.86 -8.81 1.72
N ASP A 104 2.75 -8.15 2.44
CA ASP A 104 3.82 -8.76 3.22
C ASP A 104 3.29 -9.69 4.33
N VAL A 105 4.10 -10.67 4.74
CA VAL A 105 3.74 -11.76 5.66
C VAL A 105 3.26 -11.25 7.02
N ASN A 106 3.81 -10.13 7.47
CA ASN A 106 3.49 -9.43 8.74
C ASN A 106 2.15 -8.67 8.71
N LEU A 107 1.51 -8.52 7.55
CA LEU A 107 0.27 -7.77 7.35
C LEU A 107 -0.92 -8.66 6.98
N GLY A 108 -0.90 -9.94 7.38
CA GLY A 108 -1.95 -10.91 7.01
C GLY A 108 -3.37 -10.53 7.43
N ARG A 109 -3.54 -9.82 8.56
CA ARG A 109 -4.88 -9.32 8.97
C ARG A 109 -5.37 -8.20 8.06
N LEU A 110 -4.50 -7.30 7.63
CA LEU A 110 -4.80 -6.28 6.64
C LEU A 110 -5.25 -6.94 5.32
N ALA A 111 -4.50 -7.95 4.84
CA ALA A 111 -4.87 -8.69 3.63
C ALA A 111 -6.28 -9.29 3.73
N ARG A 112 -6.63 -9.89 4.86
CA ARG A 112 -7.97 -10.45 5.10
C ARG A 112 -9.07 -9.40 5.07
N TYR A 113 -8.84 -8.21 5.62
CA TYR A 113 -9.81 -7.12 5.58
C TYR A 113 -9.94 -6.50 4.17
N LEU A 114 -8.84 -6.31 3.45
CA LEU A 114 -8.90 -5.82 2.06
C LEU A 114 -9.69 -6.79 1.17
N ARG A 115 -9.49 -8.11 1.32
CA ARG A 115 -10.32 -9.13 0.64
C ARG A 115 -11.78 -9.06 1.05
N LEU A 116 -12.07 -8.84 2.34
CA LEU A 116 -13.45 -8.68 2.82
C LEU A 116 -14.16 -7.51 2.12
N LEU A 117 -13.43 -6.42 1.90
CA LEU A 117 -13.90 -5.21 1.22
C LEU A 117 -13.97 -5.34 -0.31
N GLY A 118 -13.51 -6.47 -0.86
CA GLY A 118 -13.61 -6.79 -2.29
C GLY A 118 -12.34 -6.56 -3.10
N PHE A 119 -11.25 -6.12 -2.47
CA PHE A 119 -9.99 -5.88 -3.18
C PHE A 119 -9.28 -7.18 -3.52
N ASP A 120 -8.66 -7.20 -4.70
CA ASP A 120 -7.79 -8.28 -5.11
C ASP A 120 -6.45 -8.16 -4.37
N CYS A 121 -6.25 -9.01 -3.37
CA CYS A 121 -5.13 -8.90 -2.45
C CYS A 121 -4.42 -10.25 -2.27
N LEU A 122 -3.22 -10.38 -2.85
CA LEU A 122 -2.38 -11.56 -2.71
C LEU A 122 -1.62 -11.54 -1.39
N TYR A 123 -1.66 -12.67 -0.69
CA TYR A 123 -0.98 -12.89 0.58
C TYR A 123 -0.81 -14.39 0.79
N ARG A 124 0.39 -14.79 1.21
CA ARG A 124 0.72 -16.14 1.68
C ARG A 124 1.68 -16.02 2.86
N ASN A 125 1.57 -16.92 3.84
CA ASN A 125 2.35 -16.87 5.08
C ASN A 125 3.88 -16.98 4.88
N HIS A 126 4.34 -17.44 3.72
CA HIS A 126 5.76 -17.73 3.44
C HIS A 126 6.24 -17.06 2.15
N PHE A 127 5.68 -15.92 1.79
CA PHE A 127 6.24 -15.15 0.68
C PHE A 127 7.63 -14.64 1.06
N ALA A 128 8.62 -14.94 0.24
CA ALA A 128 9.91 -14.28 0.28
C ALA A 128 9.81 -12.90 -0.38
N ASP A 129 10.58 -11.94 0.09
CA ASP A 129 10.66 -10.58 -0.46
C ASP A 129 10.87 -10.53 -1.98
N ALA A 130 11.72 -11.42 -2.49
CA ALA A 130 11.97 -11.55 -3.93
C ALA A 130 10.68 -11.91 -4.69
N ALA A 131 9.91 -12.87 -4.18
CA ALA A 131 8.64 -13.27 -4.78
C ALA A 131 7.58 -12.16 -4.71
N ILE A 132 7.51 -11.41 -3.60
CA ILE A 132 6.61 -10.25 -3.48
C ILE A 132 6.95 -9.21 -4.56
N ALA A 133 8.23 -8.90 -4.69
CA ALA A 133 8.73 -7.91 -5.64
C ALA A 133 8.47 -8.34 -7.11
N GLU A 134 8.71 -9.60 -7.44
CA GLU A 134 8.40 -10.16 -8.77
C GLU A 134 6.90 -10.14 -9.08
N ILE A 135 6.06 -10.60 -8.15
CA ILE A 135 4.59 -10.58 -8.29
C ILE A 135 4.10 -9.14 -8.52
N SER A 136 4.59 -8.19 -7.72
CA SER A 136 4.25 -6.78 -7.85
C SER A 136 4.61 -6.24 -9.23
N SER A 137 5.83 -6.51 -9.69
CA SER A 137 6.34 -6.01 -10.97
C SER A 137 5.55 -6.57 -12.16
N ILE A 138 5.35 -7.89 -12.20
CA ILE A 138 4.66 -8.58 -13.30
C ILE A 138 3.17 -8.24 -13.32
N SER A 139 2.51 -8.28 -12.16
CA SER A 139 1.06 -8.11 -12.06
C SER A 139 0.62 -6.66 -11.84
N ARG A 140 1.56 -5.71 -11.84
CA ARG A 140 1.34 -4.28 -11.51
C ARG A 140 0.56 -4.09 -10.20
N ARG A 141 0.93 -4.84 -9.17
CA ARG A 141 0.27 -4.79 -7.85
C ARG A 141 1.01 -3.88 -6.89
N ILE A 142 0.26 -3.16 -6.06
CA ILE A 142 0.80 -2.33 -4.99
C ILE A 142 1.30 -3.25 -3.87
N VAL A 143 2.57 -3.10 -3.49
CA VAL A 143 3.16 -3.77 -2.33
C VAL A 143 2.74 -3.03 -1.06
N LEU A 144 2.13 -3.73 -0.11
CA LEU A 144 1.91 -3.21 1.24
C LEU A 144 2.83 -3.96 2.20
N THR A 145 3.69 -3.22 2.89
CA THR A 145 4.68 -3.78 3.81
C THR A 145 5.03 -2.80 4.92
N ARG A 146 5.61 -3.29 6.01
CA ARG A 146 6.32 -2.48 7.01
C ARG A 146 7.84 -2.66 6.94
N ASP A 147 8.35 -3.28 5.87
CA ASP A 147 9.77 -3.44 5.59
C ASP A 147 10.22 -2.45 4.50
N ARG A 148 11.11 -1.55 4.90
CA ARG A 148 11.71 -0.54 4.02
C ARG A 148 12.61 -1.17 2.96
N LYS A 149 13.35 -2.23 3.33
CA LYS A 149 14.29 -2.90 2.41
C LYS A 149 13.56 -3.58 1.27
N LEU A 150 12.38 -4.14 1.54
CA LEU A 150 11.51 -4.66 0.50
C LEU A 150 11.16 -3.54 -0.49
N LEU A 151 10.67 -2.39 -0.01
CA LEU A 151 10.29 -1.25 -0.86
C LEU A 151 11.47 -0.61 -1.62
N GLN A 152 12.70 -0.74 -1.14
CA GLN A 152 13.90 -0.25 -1.83
C GLN A 152 14.33 -1.11 -3.02
N ARG A 153 13.72 -2.29 -3.23
CA ARG A 153 14.03 -3.15 -4.38
C ARG A 153 13.63 -2.45 -5.69
N LYS A 154 14.61 -2.24 -6.57
CA LYS A 154 14.45 -1.49 -7.84
C LYS A 154 13.29 -1.94 -8.74
N ILE A 155 12.87 -3.21 -8.66
CA ILE A 155 11.79 -3.75 -9.49
C ILE A 155 10.38 -3.40 -8.98
N ILE A 156 10.26 -2.92 -7.74
CA ILE A 156 8.98 -2.51 -7.16
C ILE A 156 8.72 -1.07 -7.59
N ARG A 157 7.70 -0.91 -8.41
CA ARG A 157 7.24 0.41 -8.85
C ARG A 157 6.13 0.96 -7.97
N TYR A 158 5.26 0.10 -7.48
CA TYR A 158 4.08 0.45 -6.68
C TYR A 158 4.25 -0.13 -5.28
N GLY A 159 4.45 0.72 -4.28
CA GLY A 159 4.68 0.27 -2.92
C GLY A 159 4.26 1.30 -1.90
N TYR A 160 3.86 0.82 -0.72
CA TYR A 160 3.54 1.67 0.41
C TYR A 160 3.94 1.04 1.74
N PHE A 161 4.59 1.87 2.55
CA PHE A 161 4.96 1.58 3.92
C PHE A 161 3.76 1.83 4.83
N VAL A 162 3.18 0.75 5.35
CA VAL A 162 2.03 0.82 6.26
C VAL A 162 2.51 1.27 7.65
N ARG A 163 2.14 2.48 8.05
CA ARG A 163 2.58 3.12 9.28
C ARG A 163 1.85 2.56 10.51
N ALA A 164 0.54 2.37 10.39
CA ALA A 164 -0.28 1.90 11.49
C ALA A 164 0.08 0.47 11.92
N GLU A 165 -0.03 0.22 13.22
CA GLU A 165 0.23 -1.09 13.80
C GLU A 165 -1.04 -1.93 13.93
N ALA A 166 -2.13 -1.27 14.33
CA ALA A 166 -3.40 -1.93 14.57
C ALA A 166 -4.09 -2.28 13.23
N PRO A 167 -4.47 -3.55 12.98
CA PRO A 167 -5.00 -3.98 11.68
C PRO A 167 -6.19 -3.20 11.14
N LYS A 168 -7.08 -2.70 12.01
CA LYS A 168 -8.20 -1.86 11.58
C LYS A 168 -7.77 -0.47 11.13
N ILE A 169 -6.77 0.10 11.81
CA ILE A 169 -6.21 1.41 11.47
C ILE A 169 -5.43 1.29 10.16
N GLN A 170 -4.68 0.18 9.95
CA GLN A 170 -4.02 -0.12 8.67
C GLN A 170 -5.00 -0.13 7.50
N VAL A 171 -6.20 -0.68 7.68
CA VAL A 171 -7.23 -0.66 6.63
C VAL A 171 -7.64 0.77 6.32
N LYS A 172 -7.96 1.57 7.35
CA LYS A 172 -8.36 2.98 7.15
C LYS A 172 -7.25 3.80 6.48
N GLU A 173 -6.00 3.59 6.90
CA GLU A 173 -4.82 4.20 6.28
C GLU A 173 -4.72 3.85 4.79
N VAL A 174 -4.81 2.57 4.42
CA VAL A 174 -4.70 2.13 3.02
C VAL A 174 -5.88 2.61 2.18
N LEU A 175 -7.10 2.60 2.72
CA LEU A 175 -8.30 3.11 2.04
C LEU A 175 -8.17 4.61 1.75
N ALA A 176 -7.71 5.39 2.73
CA ALA A 176 -7.50 6.83 2.58
C ALA A 176 -6.34 7.13 1.63
N LYS A 177 -5.19 6.48 1.82
CA LYS A 177 -3.99 6.65 0.99
C LYS A 177 -4.33 6.49 -0.48
N PHE A 178 -4.99 5.40 -0.87
CA PHE A 178 -5.25 5.12 -2.28
C PHE A 178 -6.66 5.52 -2.74
N ASN A 179 -7.39 6.32 -1.95
CA ASN A 179 -8.77 6.73 -2.23
C ASN A 179 -9.67 5.56 -2.70
N LEU A 180 -9.69 4.47 -1.93
CA LEU A 180 -10.27 3.20 -2.35
C LEU A 180 -11.79 3.10 -2.14
N HIS A 181 -12.40 4.06 -1.43
CA HIS A 181 -13.83 4.04 -1.13
C HIS A 181 -14.75 3.85 -2.35
N PRO A 182 -14.51 4.49 -3.52
CA PRO A 182 -15.31 4.26 -4.73
C PRO A 182 -15.30 2.82 -5.24
N TRP A 183 -14.25 2.06 -4.92
CA TRP A 183 -13.99 0.71 -5.41
C TRP A 183 -14.45 -0.39 -4.47
N LEU A 184 -15.06 -0.04 -3.33
CA LEU A 184 -15.56 -1.03 -2.36
C LEU A 184 -16.60 -1.93 -3.02
N ARG A 185 -16.33 -3.25 -2.98
CA ARG A 185 -17.22 -4.31 -3.45
C ARG A 185 -17.23 -5.45 -2.42
N PRO A 186 -17.74 -5.22 -1.21
CA PRO A 186 -17.61 -6.18 -0.12
C PRO A 186 -18.20 -7.54 -0.46
N LEU A 187 -17.65 -8.60 0.14
CA LEU A 187 -18.15 -9.97 -0.01
C LEU A 187 -18.11 -10.52 -1.45
N THR A 188 -17.24 -9.98 -2.31
CA THR A 188 -16.98 -10.50 -3.67
C THR A 188 -15.73 -11.38 -3.75
N ARG A 189 -14.88 -11.37 -2.71
CA ARG A 189 -13.61 -12.11 -2.64
C ARG A 189 -13.55 -12.97 -1.38
N CYS A 190 -12.92 -14.13 -1.52
CA CYS A 190 -12.66 -15.05 -0.43
C CYS A 190 -11.61 -14.44 0.50
N THR A 191 -11.97 -14.20 1.76
CA THR A 191 -11.06 -13.66 2.77
C THR A 191 -9.88 -14.59 3.06
N TYR A 192 -10.02 -15.90 2.76
CA TYR A 192 -8.98 -16.90 2.97
C TYR A 192 -7.97 -16.98 1.81
N CYS A 193 -8.42 -17.14 0.57
CA CYS A 193 -7.53 -17.39 -0.57
C CYS A 193 -7.53 -16.31 -1.67
N ASN A 194 -8.34 -15.24 -1.56
CA ASN A 194 -8.52 -14.19 -2.59
C ASN A 194 -9.35 -14.59 -3.83
N GLY A 195 -9.84 -15.82 -3.91
CA GLY A 195 -10.72 -16.28 -5.00
C GLY A 195 -12.01 -15.48 -5.12
N LYS A 196 -12.59 -15.39 -6.32
CA LYS A 196 -13.89 -14.72 -6.52
C LYS A 196 -15.01 -15.57 -5.93
N LEU A 197 -15.87 -14.96 -5.14
CA LEU A 197 -17.02 -15.65 -4.54
C LEU A 197 -18.16 -15.73 -5.56
N ILE A 198 -18.83 -16.88 -5.60
CA ILE A 198 -20.03 -17.11 -6.41
C ILE A 198 -21.19 -17.47 -5.49
N GLN A 199 -22.40 -17.13 -5.91
CA GLN A 199 -23.61 -17.60 -5.23
C GLN A 199 -23.75 -19.11 -5.43
N THR A 200 -24.23 -19.80 -4.39
CA THR A 200 -24.53 -21.23 -4.45
C THR A 200 -25.85 -21.53 -3.77
N GLU A 201 -26.57 -22.49 -4.31
CA GLU A 201 -27.82 -22.97 -3.73
C GLU A 201 -27.56 -23.81 -2.49
N LYS A 202 -28.47 -23.74 -1.52
CA LYS A 202 -28.34 -24.42 -0.22
C LYS A 202 -28.31 -25.93 -0.34
N HIS A 203 -29.04 -26.51 -1.30
CA HIS A 203 -29.10 -27.97 -1.49
C HIS A 203 -27.73 -28.54 -1.88
N SER A 204 -26.97 -27.86 -2.73
CA SER A 204 -25.69 -28.34 -3.26
C SER A 204 -24.61 -28.42 -2.17
N ILE A 205 -24.70 -27.54 -1.18
CA ILE A 205 -23.77 -27.49 -0.05
C ILE A 205 -24.35 -28.06 1.25
N SER A 206 -25.60 -28.54 1.26
CA SER A 206 -26.30 -28.94 2.48
C SER A 206 -25.48 -29.96 3.28
N HIS A 207 -24.86 -30.95 2.63
CA HIS A 207 -24.01 -31.94 3.29
C HIS A 207 -22.85 -31.35 4.12
N ARG A 208 -22.42 -30.11 3.85
CA ARG A 208 -21.32 -29.41 4.54
C ARG A 208 -21.81 -28.44 5.63
N LEU A 209 -23.10 -28.15 5.69
CA LEU A 209 -23.67 -27.17 6.62
C LEU A 209 -24.01 -27.79 7.97
N LYS A 210 -23.73 -27.06 9.05
CA LYS A 210 -24.19 -27.43 10.40
C LYS A 210 -25.72 -27.34 10.51
N PRO A 211 -26.39 -28.13 11.37
CA PRO A 211 -27.86 -28.16 11.46
C PRO A 211 -28.53 -26.79 11.65
N LEU A 212 -28.01 -25.94 12.53
CA LEU A 212 -28.55 -24.59 12.73
C LEU A 212 -28.33 -23.69 11.51
N THR A 213 -27.20 -23.81 10.82
CA THR A 213 -26.94 -23.06 9.59
C THR A 213 -27.92 -23.46 8.48
N LYS A 214 -28.22 -24.77 8.36
CA LYS A 214 -29.26 -25.29 7.46
C LYS A 214 -30.64 -24.78 7.83
N LYS A 215 -30.94 -24.57 9.11
CA LYS A 215 -32.27 -24.15 9.53
C LYS A 215 -32.54 -22.67 9.26
N TYR A 216 -31.56 -21.80 9.49
CA TYR A 216 -31.78 -20.35 9.58
C TYR A 216 -31.31 -19.52 8.38
N TYR A 217 -30.57 -20.09 7.43
CA TYR A 217 -29.99 -19.32 6.32
C TYR A 217 -30.21 -19.96 4.96
N ASP A 218 -30.45 -19.11 3.96
CA ASP A 218 -30.74 -19.52 2.58
C ASP A 218 -29.82 -18.92 1.52
N LYS A 219 -29.07 -17.85 1.87
CA LYS A 219 -28.12 -17.19 0.97
C LYS A 219 -26.69 -17.60 1.32
N PHE A 220 -26.03 -18.23 0.35
CA PHE A 220 -24.66 -18.73 0.50
C PHE A 220 -23.78 -18.26 -0.65
N LEU A 221 -22.54 -17.96 -0.30
CA LEU A 221 -21.44 -17.76 -1.24
C LEU A 221 -20.43 -18.88 -1.04
N ILE A 222 -19.83 -19.34 -2.13
CA ILE A 222 -18.74 -20.31 -2.11
C ILE A 222 -17.56 -19.79 -2.92
N CYS A 223 -16.35 -20.09 -2.44
CA CYS A 223 -15.15 -19.89 -3.22
C CYS A 223 -14.84 -21.18 -4.01
N PRO A 224 -14.80 -21.15 -5.36
CA PRO A 224 -14.46 -22.33 -6.14
C PRO A 224 -13.03 -22.81 -5.90
N ASP A 225 -12.10 -21.89 -5.61
CA ASP A 225 -10.66 -22.20 -5.49
C ASP A 225 -10.30 -22.96 -4.20
N CYS A 226 -10.97 -22.66 -3.09
CA CYS A 226 -10.68 -23.27 -1.78
C CYS A 226 -11.90 -23.91 -1.11
N SER A 227 -13.05 -23.92 -1.79
CA SER A 227 -14.31 -24.46 -1.31
C SER A 227 -14.85 -23.84 -0.01
N GLN A 228 -14.31 -22.70 0.45
CA GLN A 228 -14.81 -21.98 1.63
C GLN A 228 -16.24 -21.47 1.40
N ILE A 229 -17.11 -21.67 2.39
CA ILE A 229 -18.53 -21.28 2.35
C ILE A 229 -18.75 -20.09 3.27
N TYR A 230 -19.47 -19.08 2.79
CA TYR A 230 -19.84 -17.87 3.51
C TYR A 230 -21.37 -17.71 3.50
N TRP A 231 -21.95 -17.22 4.58
CA TRP A 231 -23.39 -16.97 4.69
C TRP A 231 -23.69 -15.83 5.68
N GLN A 232 -24.87 -15.24 5.56
CA GLN A 232 -25.30 -14.13 6.41
C GLN A 232 -25.82 -14.64 7.77
N GLY A 233 -24.92 -15.02 8.69
CA GLY A 233 -25.24 -15.49 10.04
C GLY A 233 -25.06 -14.51 11.21
N SER A 234 -25.00 -14.96 12.46
CA SER A 234 -24.63 -14.07 13.60
C SER A 234 -23.23 -13.42 13.43
N HIS A 235 -22.34 -14.09 12.70
CA HIS A 235 -21.07 -13.55 12.22
C HIS A 235 -21.24 -12.39 11.20
N ASP A 236 -22.38 -12.33 10.51
CA ASP A 236 -22.72 -11.29 9.54
C ASP A 236 -22.94 -9.94 10.20
N MET A 237 -23.47 -9.87 11.42
CA MET A 237 -23.60 -8.58 12.11
C MET A 237 -22.23 -7.95 12.38
N ARG A 238 -21.25 -8.73 12.86
CA ARG A 238 -19.88 -8.24 13.07
C ARG A 238 -19.19 -7.86 11.77
N VAL A 239 -19.41 -8.65 10.70
CA VAL A 239 -18.86 -8.36 9.38
C VAL A 239 -19.49 -7.11 8.76
N LYS A 240 -20.81 -6.95 8.87
CA LYS A 240 -21.55 -5.75 8.43
C LYS A 240 -21.09 -4.53 9.21
N GLN A 241 -20.92 -4.62 10.52
CA GLN A 241 -20.36 -3.54 11.35
C GLN A 241 -18.93 -3.19 10.92
N LEU A 242 -18.07 -4.17 10.65
CA LEU A 242 -16.72 -3.93 10.13
C LEU A 242 -16.74 -3.26 8.77
N ILE A 243 -17.59 -3.73 7.85
CA ILE A 243 -17.75 -3.11 6.53
C ILE A 243 -18.24 -1.68 6.69
N GLN A 244 -19.24 -1.43 7.53
CA GLN A 244 -19.73 -0.07 7.83
C GLN A 244 -18.61 0.81 8.42
N GLU A 245 -17.85 0.29 9.40
CA GLU A 245 -16.72 0.98 10.03
C GLU A 245 -15.66 1.41 8.99
N PHE A 246 -15.42 0.59 7.96
CA PHE A 246 -14.46 0.89 6.90
C PHE A 246 -15.06 1.67 5.73
N SER A 247 -16.37 1.63 5.52
CA SER A 247 -17.05 2.35 4.44
C SER A 247 -17.26 3.82 4.76
N ILE A 248 -17.25 4.21 6.04
CA ILE A 248 -17.31 5.62 6.44
C ILE A 248 -16.01 6.30 6.00
N ASN A 249 -16.12 7.18 5.01
CA ASN A 249 -15.00 8.00 4.58
C ASN A 249 -14.76 9.07 5.65
N HIS A 250 -13.76 8.85 6.49
CA HIS A 250 -13.25 9.92 7.34
C HIS A 250 -12.28 10.74 6.48
N PRO A 251 -12.52 12.04 6.26
CA PRO A 251 -11.51 12.87 5.63
C PRO A 251 -10.22 12.70 6.44
N ALA A 252 -9.13 12.36 5.75
CA ALA A 252 -7.83 12.25 6.40
C ALA A 252 -7.57 13.55 7.17
N ALA A 253 -7.32 13.45 8.47
CA ALA A 253 -6.80 14.57 9.22
C ALA A 253 -5.43 14.90 8.59
N LEU A 254 -5.38 16.05 7.93
CA LEU A 254 -4.18 16.64 7.33
C LEU A 254 -3.12 16.91 8.39
#